data_AF-A0A9X2L0J3-F1
#
_entry.id   AF-A0A9X2L0J3-F1
#
_cell.length_a   1.000
_cell.length_b   1.000
_cell.length_c   1.000
_cell.angle_alpha   90.00
_cell.angle_beta   90.00
_cell.angle_gamma   90.00
#
_symmetry.space_group_name_H-M   'P 1'
#
loop_
_entity.id
_entity.type
_entity.pdbx_description
1 polymer ?
#
loop_
_entity_poly.entity_id
_entity_poly.type
_entity_poly.pdbx_seq_one_letter_code
_entity_poly.pdbx_strand_id
1 'polypeptide(L)'
;MKNARMDEFEDYEYTVYPGLRILEKESNERYKLWEGYVKHEHGLVHFIQSHSYKPDRKYLRLSFISDGRDYQRTWSAFYGKKTIARLANEFIEDIKGGNDE
;
A
#
# COMPACT_ATOMS: atom_id res chain seq x y z
N MET A 1 12.62 -13.43 37.96
CA MET A 1 12.71 -13.58 36.48
C MET A 1 12.10 -14.93 36.10
N LYS A 2 11.02 -14.93 35.31
CA LYS A 2 10.49 -16.13 34.66
C LYS A 2 9.59 -15.69 33.48
N ASN A 3 10.14 -15.90 32.29
CA ASN A 3 9.52 -16.11 30.98
C ASN A 3 8.46 -15.09 30.52
N ALA A 4 8.92 -14.12 29.74
CA ALA A 4 8.10 -13.48 28.72
C ALA A 4 7.44 -14.59 27.89
N ARG A 5 6.10 -14.63 27.88
CA ARG A 5 5.36 -15.55 27.03
C ARG A 5 5.73 -15.23 25.59
N MET A 6 6.32 -16.24 24.93
CA MET A 6 6.57 -16.24 23.50
C MET A 6 5.29 -15.87 22.75
N ASP A 7 5.43 -14.85 21.93
CA ASP A 7 4.70 -14.60 20.68
C ASP A 7 3.19 -14.83 20.74
N GLU A 8 2.47 -13.77 21.12
CA GLU A 8 1.14 -13.52 20.57
C GLU A 8 1.27 -13.40 19.04
N PHE A 9 1.30 -14.55 18.37
CA PHE A 9 1.02 -14.65 16.94
C PHE A 9 -0.43 -14.20 16.76
N GLU A 10 -0.64 -12.90 16.62
CA GLU A 10 -1.90 -12.35 16.14
C GLU A 10 -2.12 -12.88 14.72
N ASP A 11 -3.10 -13.76 14.61
CA ASP A 11 -3.66 -14.23 13.35
C ASP A 11 -4.31 -13.02 12.65
N TYR A 12 -3.53 -12.27 11.88
CA TYR A 12 -4.06 -11.22 11.02
C TYR A 12 -4.78 -11.90 9.87
N GLU A 13 -6.09 -12.12 10.01
CA GLU A 13 -6.98 -12.45 8.90
C GLU A 13 -6.60 -11.58 7.69
N TYR A 14 -6.03 -12.22 6.68
CA TYR A 14 -5.81 -11.62 5.38
C TYR A 14 -7.18 -11.49 4.72
N THR A 15 -7.91 -10.41 5.04
CA THR A 15 -8.91 -9.93 4.09
C THR A 15 -8.12 -9.50 2.84
N VAL A 16 -7.95 -10.44 1.91
CA VAL A 16 -7.41 -10.19 0.58
C VAL A 16 -8.44 -9.30 -0.10
N TYR A 17 -8.18 -7.99 -0.13
CA TYR A 17 -8.98 -7.10 -0.95
C TYR A 17 -8.83 -7.55 -2.39
N PRO A 18 -9.91 -7.71 -3.17
CA PRO A 18 -9.82 -8.12 -4.56
C PRO A 18 -8.77 -7.27 -5.29
N GLY A 19 -7.77 -7.93 -5.86
CA GLY A 19 -6.66 -7.29 -6.57
C GLY A 19 -5.48 -6.80 -5.71
N LEU A 20 -5.61 -6.62 -4.40
CA LEU A 20 -4.49 -6.22 -3.53
C LEU A 20 -3.60 -7.41 -3.18
N ARG A 21 -2.32 -7.32 -3.52
CA ARG A 21 -1.28 -8.27 -3.14
C ARG A 21 -0.15 -7.55 -2.42
N ILE A 22 0.08 -7.90 -1.15
CA ILE A 22 1.26 -7.44 -0.39
C ILE A 22 2.42 -8.38 -0.73
N LEU A 23 3.55 -7.82 -1.17
CA LEU A 23 4.78 -8.58 -1.43
C LEU A 23 5.69 -8.60 -0.23
N GLU A 24 5.85 -7.44 0.41
CA GLU A 24 6.77 -7.27 1.51
C GLU A 24 6.08 -6.53 2.64
N LYS A 25 6.31 -7.05 3.84
CA LYS A 25 5.83 -6.45 5.08
C LYS A 25 6.97 -6.50 6.07
N GLU A 26 7.61 -5.37 6.28
CA GLU A 26 8.50 -5.19 7.41
C GLU A 26 7.76 -4.44 8.51
N SER A 27 7.87 -4.93 9.75
CA SER A 27 7.34 -4.23 10.90
C SER A 27 8.15 -4.53 12.14
N ASN A 28 8.52 -3.49 12.88
CA ASN A 28 8.98 -3.58 14.25
C ASN A 28 8.28 -2.53 15.12
N GLU A 29 8.68 -2.41 16.38
CA GLU A 29 8.10 -1.45 17.33
C GLU A 29 8.21 0.02 16.87
N ARG A 30 9.06 0.35 15.90
CA ARG A 30 9.39 1.74 15.51
C ARG A 30 9.00 2.08 14.07
N TYR A 31 8.85 1.07 13.21
CA TYR A 31 8.51 1.27 11.81
C TYR A 31 7.61 0.17 11.24
N LYS A 32 6.80 0.53 10.25
CA LYS A 32 6.07 -0.39 9.38
C LYS A 32 6.33 0.01 7.93
N LEU A 33 6.68 -0.93 7.07
CA LEU A 33 6.85 -0.76 5.63
C LEU A 33 6.05 -1.84 4.93
N TRP A 34 5.07 -1.43 4.12
CA TRP A 34 4.31 -2.36 3.28
C TRP A 34 4.55 -2.02 1.82
N GLU A 35 4.92 -3.03 1.05
CA GLU A 35 5.07 -2.93 -0.39
C GLU A 35 4.21 -4.00 -1.07
N GLY A 36 3.63 -3.66 -2.21
CA GLY A 36 2.83 -4.59 -2.98
C GLY A 36 2.23 -3.98 -4.23
N TYR A 37 1.22 -4.66 -4.77
CA TYR A 37 0.49 -4.22 -5.95
C TYR A 37 -1.02 -4.29 -5.75
N VAL A 38 -1.75 -3.44 -6.46
CA VAL A 38 -3.19 -3.54 -6.66
C VAL A 38 -3.44 -3.83 -8.13
N LYS A 39 -4.11 -4.95 -8.42
CA LYS A 39 -4.53 -5.32 -9.76
C LYS A 39 -5.81 -4.58 -10.13
N HIS A 40 -5.77 -3.97 -11.30
CA HIS A 40 -6.89 -3.32 -11.97
C HIS A 40 -7.06 -3.90 -13.39
N GLU A 41 -8.16 -3.62 -14.06
CA GLU A 41 -8.35 -4.04 -15.46
C GLU A 41 -7.36 -3.36 -16.42
N HIS A 42 -6.97 -2.13 -16.10
CA HIS A 42 -6.00 -1.35 -16.88
C HIS A 42 -4.53 -1.65 -16.57
N GLY A 43 -4.24 -2.48 -15.55
CA GLY A 43 -2.88 -2.89 -15.21
C GLY A 43 -2.63 -3.09 -13.71
N LEU A 44 -1.37 -2.94 -13.30
CA LEU A 44 -0.94 -3.14 -11.91
C LEU A 44 -0.42 -1.83 -11.33
N VAL A 45 -1.02 -1.39 -10.22
CA VAL A 45 -0.52 -0.25 -9.44
C VAL A 45 0.41 -0.79 -8.37
N HIS A 46 1.68 -0.39 -8.40
CA HIS A 46 2.62 -0.63 -7.32
C HIS A 46 2.34 0.31 -6.17
N PHE A 47 2.41 -0.17 -4.93
CA PHE A 47 2.34 0.69 -3.75
C PHE A 47 3.51 0.42 -2.81
N ILE A 48 4.00 1.50 -2.20
CA ILE A 48 4.90 1.47 -1.06
C ILE A 48 4.30 2.39 -0.01
N GLN A 49 4.13 1.92 1.21
CA GLN A 49 3.81 2.80 2.33
C GLN A 49 4.69 2.55 3.54
N SER A 50 5.04 3.64 4.21
CA SER A 50 5.84 3.62 5.42
C SER A 50 5.09 4.32 6.56
N HIS A 51 5.23 3.76 7.76
CA HIS A 51 4.88 4.38 9.01
C HIS A 51 6.10 4.40 9.90
N SER A 52 6.58 5.58 10.29
CA SER A 52 7.56 5.71 11.38
C SER A 52 6.91 6.33 12.60
N TYR A 53 7.45 6.04 13.79
CA TYR A 53 7.17 6.82 15.01
C TYR A 53 7.56 8.29 14.88
N LYS A 54 8.44 8.63 13.92
CA LYS A 54 8.70 10.02 13.54
C LYS A 54 7.54 10.52 12.65
N PRO A 55 6.77 11.54 13.09
CA PRO A 55 5.53 11.96 12.43
C PRO A 55 5.71 12.48 10.99
N ASP A 56 6.92 12.92 10.63
CA ASP A 56 7.33 13.40 9.31
C ASP A 56 7.58 12.29 8.28
N ARG A 57 7.45 11.00 8.66
CA ARG A 57 7.84 9.86 7.81
C ARG A 57 6.72 8.86 7.58
N LYS A 58 5.47 9.34 7.55
CA LYS A 58 4.32 8.53 7.11
C LYS A 58 4.01 8.86 5.67
N TYR A 59 4.05 7.85 4.80
CA TYR A 59 3.65 8.05 3.42
C TYR A 59 3.02 6.82 2.79
N LEU A 60 2.21 7.04 1.77
CA LEU A 60 1.81 6.08 0.75
C LEU A 60 2.25 6.65 -0.59
N ARG A 61 2.95 5.85 -1.39
CA ARG A 61 3.27 6.13 -2.79
C ARG A 61 2.61 5.06 -3.64
N LEU A 62 1.95 5.49 -4.71
CA LEU A 62 1.44 4.65 -5.77
C LEU A 62 2.20 4.95 -7.05
N SER A 63 2.54 3.91 -7.81
CA SER A 63 3.23 4.01 -9.10
C SER A 63 2.52 3.14 -10.14
N PHE A 64 2.33 3.65 -11.34
CA PHE A 64 1.69 2.93 -12.44
C PHE A 64 2.41 3.26 -13.75
N ILE A 65 2.88 2.22 -14.44
CA ILE A 65 3.55 2.37 -15.73
C ILE A 65 2.53 2.14 -16.84
N SER A 66 2.40 3.13 -17.73
CA SER A 66 1.49 3.07 -18.87
C SER A 66 2.03 3.85 -20.05
N ASP A 67 1.91 3.28 -21.25
CA ASP A 67 2.26 3.96 -22.51
C ASP A 67 3.71 4.49 -22.51
N GLY A 68 4.62 3.75 -21.86
CA GLY A 68 6.03 4.10 -21.70
C GLY A 68 6.31 5.22 -20.69
N ARG A 69 5.30 5.65 -19.91
CA ARG A 69 5.42 6.68 -18.85
C ARG A 69 5.20 6.07 -17.47
N ASP A 70 5.98 6.54 -16.49
CA ASP A 70 5.79 6.22 -15.07
C ASP A 70 5.00 7.34 -14.40
N TYR A 71 3.80 7.01 -13.92
CA TYR A 71 2.95 7.92 -13.16
C TYR A 71 3.11 7.61 -11.68
N GLN A 72 3.27 8.63 -10.85
CA GLN A 72 3.40 8.47 -9.41
C GLN A 72 2.53 9.46 -8.64
N ARG A 73 1.94 9.02 -7.53
CA ARG A 73 1.22 9.87 -6.58
C ARG A 73 1.61 9.51 -5.15
N THR A 74 1.86 10.52 -4.32
CA THR A 74 2.30 10.34 -2.93
C THR A 74 1.41 11.11 -1.97
N TRP A 75 1.07 10.49 -0.84
CA TRP A 75 0.32 11.08 0.27
C TRP A 75 1.17 11.00 1.54
N SER A 76 1.15 12.05 2.35
CA SER A 76 1.86 12.11 3.64
C SER A 76 1.06 11.44 4.77
N ALA A 77 0.59 10.22 4.54
CA ALA A 77 -0.21 9.44 5.50
C ALA A 77 0.03 7.94 5.33
N PHE A 78 -0.23 7.19 6.40
CA PHE A 78 -0.25 5.73 6.38
C PHE A 78 -1.70 5.26 6.34
N TYR A 79 -2.01 4.34 5.43
CA TYR A 79 -3.39 3.93 5.16
C TYR A 79 -3.62 2.44 5.39
N GLY A 80 -4.86 2.10 5.73
CA GLY A 80 -5.30 0.71 5.77
C GLY A 80 -5.42 0.11 4.38
N LYS A 81 -5.43 -1.23 4.30
CA LYS A 81 -5.52 -2.01 3.05
C LYS A 81 -6.70 -1.57 2.15
N LYS A 82 -7.90 -1.35 2.73
CA LYS A 82 -9.09 -0.83 2.02
C LYS A 82 -8.81 0.46 1.29
N THR A 83 -8.21 1.40 2.01
CA THR A 83 -7.96 2.75 1.50
C THR A 83 -6.89 2.72 0.42
N ILE A 84 -5.86 1.88 0.53
CA ILE A 84 -4.85 1.70 -0.52
C ILE A 84 -5.48 1.17 -1.79
N ALA A 85 -6.30 0.12 -1.70
CA ALA A 85 -6.98 -0.44 -2.87
C ALA A 85 -7.89 0.60 -3.56
N ARG A 86 -8.68 1.34 -2.77
CA ARG A 86 -9.51 2.44 -3.30
C ARG A 86 -8.68 3.52 -3.98
N LEU A 87 -7.63 4.01 -3.32
CA LEU A 87 -6.76 5.05 -3.87
C LEU A 87 -6.00 4.58 -5.13
N ALA A 88 -5.65 3.30 -5.21
CA ALA A 88 -5.03 2.73 -6.40
C ALA A 88 -5.99 2.65 -7.58
N ASN A 89 -7.24 2.28 -7.35
CA ASN A 89 -8.27 2.30 -8.39
C ASN A 89 -8.55 3.73 -8.86
N GLU A 90 -8.75 4.69 -7.94
CA GLU A 90 -8.91 6.10 -8.30
C GLU A 90 -7.69 6.64 -9.07
N PHE A 91 -6.48 6.28 -8.64
CA PHE A 91 -5.25 6.71 -9.28
C PHE A 91 -5.11 6.19 -10.72
N ILE A 92 -5.47 4.94 -11.00
CA ILE A 92 -5.38 4.39 -12.35
C ILE A 92 -6.51 4.92 -13.25
N GLU A 93 -7.72 5.13 -12.70
CA GLU A 93 -8.82 5.79 -13.41
C GLU A 93 -8.48 7.23 -13.79
N ASP A 94 -7.84 8.00 -12.91
CA ASP A 94 -7.37 9.34 -13.23
C ASP A 94 -6.39 9.36 -14.42
N ILE A 95 -5.59 8.30 -14.59
CA ILE A 95 -4.61 8.17 -15.67
C ILE A 95 -5.24 7.64 -16.97
N LYS A 96 -6.22 6.74 -16.86
CA LYS A 96 -6.80 6.01 -18.00
C LYS A 96 -8.17 6.51 -18.45
N GLY A 97 -9.02 6.92 -17.51
CA GLY A 97 -10.35 7.49 -17.74
C GLY A 97 -10.35 9.00 -18.00
N GLY A 98 -9.23 9.70 -17.80
CA GLY A 98 -9.09 11.15 -18.07
C GLY A 98 -9.03 11.57 -19.54
N ASN A 99 -9.48 10.73 -20.48
CA ASN A 99 -9.49 11.01 -21.93
C ASN A 99 -10.91 11.18 -22.53
N ASP A 100 -11.95 11.25 -21.70
CA ASP A 100 -13.34 11.47 -22.14
C ASP A 100 -13.86 12.90 -21.87
N GLU A 101 -13.01 13.92 -22.08
CA GLU A 101 -13.44 15.33 -22.24
C GLU A 101 -12.78 16.01 -23.44
#